data_AF-A0A3A4QZ34-F1
#
_entry.id   AF-A0A3A4QZ34-F1
#
_cell.length_a   1.000
_cell.length_b   1.000
_cell.length_c   1.000
_cell.angle_alpha   90.00
_cell.angle_beta   90.00
_cell.angle_gamma   90.00
#
_symmetry.space_group_name_H-M   'P 1'
#
loop_
_entity.id
_entity.type
_entity.pdbx_description
1 polymer ?
#
loop_
_entity_poly.entity_id
_entity_poly.type
_entity_poly.pdbx_seq_one_letter_code
_entity_poly.pdbx_strand_id
1 'polypeptide(L)'
;MTNSKRDYFLACVEDGSLSMRPYCGSCGFQLNEDYFCENCQRQCRCTHVKCEDRESYSLMDALIKKSKAFKNFTIEILLSPFKG
;
A
#
# COMPACT_ATOMS: atom_id res chain seq x y z
N MET A 1 -12.53 5.78 19.64
CA MET A 1 -12.23 4.44 19.11
C MET A 1 -11.48 4.61 17.80
N THR A 2 -10.14 4.60 17.82
CA THR A 2 -9.33 4.67 16.61
C THR A 2 -9.46 3.33 15.89
N ASN A 3 -10.24 3.30 14.82
CA ASN A 3 -10.33 2.15 13.94
C ASN A 3 -8.97 1.98 13.26
N SER A 4 -8.07 1.21 13.88
CA SER A 4 -6.72 0.96 13.36
C SER A 4 -6.85 0.27 12.01
N LYS A 5 -6.80 1.07 10.93
CA LYS A 5 -6.72 0.53 9.59
C LYS A 5 -5.38 -0.19 9.46
N ARG A 6 -5.35 -1.25 8.65
CA ARG A 6 -4.12 -2.02 8.39
C ARG A 6 -3.07 -1.11 7.77
N ASP A 7 -1.82 -1.26 8.18
CA ASP A 7 -0.68 -0.62 7.51
C ASP A 7 -0.64 -1.09 6.05
N TYR A 8 -0.33 -0.17 5.13
CA TYR A 8 -0.54 -0.42 3.72
C TYR A 8 0.56 0.17 2.84
N PHE A 9 0.76 -0.44 1.67
CA PHE A 9 1.45 0.17 0.55
C PHE A 9 0.44 0.88 -0.33
N LEU A 10 0.74 2.09 -0.77
CA LEU A 10 0.06 2.73 -1.89
C LEU A 10 0.81 2.37 -3.16
N ALA A 11 0.14 1.70 -4.09
CA ALA A 11 0.67 1.32 -5.39
C ALA A 11 0.12 2.27 -6.47
N CYS A 12 1.03 2.86 -7.23
CA CYS A 12 0.74 3.76 -8.36
C CYS A 12 1.62 3.36 -9.54
N VAL A 13 1.23 3.72 -10.76
CA VAL A 13 2.11 3.59 -11.93
C VAL A 13 2.74 4.96 -12.20
N GLU A 14 4.06 5.04 -12.01
CA GLU A 14 4.85 6.25 -12.27
C GLU A 14 5.88 5.90 -13.34
N ASP A 15 5.95 6.68 -14.42
CA ASP A 15 6.86 6.45 -15.56
C ASP A 15 6.78 5.02 -16.15
N GLY A 16 5.57 4.45 -16.19
CA GLY A 16 5.32 3.10 -16.72
C GLY A 16 5.80 1.96 -15.82
N SER A 17 6.27 2.28 -14.61
CA SER A 17 6.71 1.30 -13.60
C SER A 17 5.82 1.33 -12.38
N LEU A 18 5.64 0.18 -11.75
CA LEU A 18 4.86 0.08 -10.52
C LEU A 18 5.68 0.61 -9.33
N SER A 19 5.23 1.74 -8.78
CA SER A 19 5.78 2.39 -7.60
C SER A 19 4.96 2.00 -6.37
N MET A 20 5.63 1.67 -5.25
CA MET A 20 4.97 1.28 -3.99
C MET A 20 5.51 2.10 -2.83
N ARG A 21 4.64 2.87 -2.18
CA ARG A 21 5.00 3.73 -1.04
C ARG A 21 4.36 3.23 0.26
N PRO A 22 5.12 3.01 1.34
CA PRO A 22 4.59 2.47 2.59
C PRO A 22 3.93 3.57 3.45
N TYR A 23 2.77 3.29 4.04
CA TYR A 23 2.01 4.22 4.88
C TYR A 23 1.52 3.55 6.18
N CYS A 24 1.54 4.33 7.26
CA CYS A 24 0.99 3.93 8.53
C CYS A 24 -0.54 3.88 8.46
N GLY A 25 -1.14 2.73 8.79
CA GLY A 25 -2.59 2.59 8.81
C GLY A 25 -3.27 3.36 9.95
N SER A 26 -2.50 3.73 10.98
CA SER A 26 -3.02 4.46 12.16
C SER A 26 -3.08 5.97 11.95
N CYS A 27 -2.05 6.58 11.35
CA CYS A 27 -1.98 8.05 11.18
C CYS A 27 -1.97 8.50 9.72
N GLY A 28 -1.82 7.59 8.75
CA GLY A 28 -1.77 7.92 7.33
C GLY A 28 -0.46 8.56 6.86
N PHE A 29 0.56 8.70 7.73
CA PHE A 29 1.87 9.20 7.32
C PHE A 29 2.67 8.13 6.57
N GLN A 30 3.50 8.59 5.63
CA GLN A 30 4.46 7.74 4.94
C GLN A 30 5.47 7.19 5.96
N LEU A 31 5.80 5.91 5.82
CA LEU A 31 6.81 5.24 6.63
C LEU A 31 8.19 5.50 6.02
N ASN A 32 9.21 5.48 6.87
CA ASN A 32 10.59 5.53 6.40
C ASN A 32 11.03 4.19 5.78
N GLU A 33 12.29 4.10 5.36
CA GLU A 33 12.87 2.92 4.72
C GLU A 33 12.87 1.67 5.62
N ASP A 34 12.89 1.88 6.94
CA ASP A 34 12.78 0.82 7.95
C ASP A 34 11.34 0.40 8.23
N TYR A 35 10.33 0.93 7.52
CA TYR A 35 8.90 0.73 7.82
C TYR A 35 8.50 1.23 9.22
N PHE A 36 9.23 2.21 9.75
CA PHE A 36 8.94 2.86 11.02
C PHE A 36 8.10 4.12 10.80
N CYS A 37 7.06 4.27 11.62
CA CYS A 37 6.24 5.48 11.64
C CYS A 37 6.78 6.44 12.70
N GLU A 38 7.39 7.55 12.29
CA GLU A 38 7.91 8.56 13.23
C GLU A 38 6.79 9.23 14.03
N ASN A 39 5.61 9.41 13.43
CA ASN A 39 4.46 10.05 14.09
C ASN A 39 3.80 9.16 15.16
N CYS A 40 3.74 7.85 14.94
CA CYS A 40 3.19 6.89 15.92
C CYS A 40 4.27 6.24 16.79
N GLN A 41 5.54 6.50 16.50
CA GLN A 41 6.71 5.87 17.12
C GLN A 41 6.62 4.34 17.19
N ARG A 42 6.24 3.69 16.08
CA ARG A 42 6.08 2.23 16.02
C ARG A 42 6.57 1.62 14.72
N GLN A 43 6.97 0.36 14.80
CA GLN A 43 7.21 -0.49 13.64
C GLN A 43 5.88 -0.85 12.96
N CYS A 44 5.74 -0.52 11.68
CA CYS A 44 4.58 -0.88 10.87
C CYS A 44 4.86 -2.13 10.04
N ARG A 45 3.79 -2.88 9.71
CA ARG A 45 3.89 -4.07 8.88
C ARG A 45 2.88 -4.00 7.75
N CYS A 46 3.35 -3.59 6.58
CA CYS A 46 2.52 -3.44 5.40
C CYS A 46 2.36 -4.80 4.69
N THR A 47 1.19 -5.42 4.82
CA THR A 47 0.79 -6.61 4.03
C THR A 47 -0.48 -6.36 3.21
N HIS A 48 -0.88 -5.10 3.13
CA HIS A 48 -2.04 -4.65 2.40
C HIS A 48 -1.60 -3.63 1.37
N VAL A 49 -2.12 -3.69 0.16
CA VAL A 49 -1.74 -2.80 -0.94
C VAL A 49 -2.99 -2.13 -1.47
N LYS A 50 -3.00 -0.80 -1.43
CA LYS A 50 -4.02 0.07 -2.00
C LYS A 50 -3.54 0.52 -3.36
N CYS A 51 -4.24 0.13 -4.40
CA CYS A 51 -3.92 0.51 -5.77
C CYS A 51 -4.70 1.78 -6.10
N GLU A 52 -4.02 2.80 -6.60
CA GLU A 52 -4.61 4.10 -6.93
C GLU A 52 -5.62 3.99 -8.07
N ASP A 53 -5.37 3.09 -9.02
CA ASP A 53 -6.18 2.92 -10.22
C ASP A 53 -6.29 1.45 -10.66
N ARG A 54 -6.94 1.22 -11.80
CA ARG A 54 -7.08 -0.13 -12.38
C ARG A 54 -5.77 -0.67 -12.97
N GLU A 55 -4.87 0.20 -13.39
CA GLU A 55 -3.61 -0.20 -14.01
C GLU A 55 -2.67 -0.78 -12.96
N SER A 56 -2.41 -0.02 -11.89
CA SER A 56 -1.68 -0.44 -10.69
C SER A 56 -2.29 -1.70 -10.06
N TYR A 57 -3.62 -1.81 -10.00
CA TYR A 57 -4.30 -3.03 -9.54
C TYR A 57 -4.00 -4.24 -10.42
N SER A 58 -4.10 -4.10 -11.74
CA SER A 58 -3.87 -5.21 -12.67
C SER A 58 -2.42 -5.69 -12.62
N LEU A 59 -1.46 -4.77 -12.50
CA LEU A 59 -0.04 -5.09 -12.32
C LEU A 59 0.21 -5.80 -10.98
N MET A 60 -0.33 -5.27 -9.88
CA MET A 60 -0.19 -5.91 -8.57
C MET A 60 -0.83 -7.29 -8.50
N ASP A 61 -2.03 -7.48 -9.06
CA ASP A 61 -2.70 -8.78 -9.12
C ASP A 61 -1.86 -9.81 -9.89
N ALA A 62 -1.29 -9.41 -11.03
CA ALA A 62 -0.38 -10.26 -11.79
C ALA A 62 0.89 -10.62 -11.00
N LEU A 63 1.45 -9.67 -10.24
CA LEU A 63 2.63 -9.91 -9.39
C LEU A 63 2.34 -10.88 -8.24
N ILE A 64 1.22 -10.69 -7.53
CA ILE A 64 0.83 -11.55 -6.41
C ILE A 64 0.58 -12.98 -6.88
N LYS A 65 -0.05 -13.16 -8.05
CA LYS A 65 -0.28 -14.49 -8.63
C LYS A 65 1.00 -15.19 -9.07
N LYS A 66 2.00 -14.43 -9.53
CA LYS A 66 3.27 -15.00 -10.02
C LYS A 66 4.26 -15.35 -8.92
N SER A 67 4.26 -14.61 -7.80
CA SER A 67 5.30 -14.72 -6.79
C SER A 67 4.79 -15.17 -5.42
N LYS A 68 5.34 -16.29 -4.94
CA LYS A 68 5.03 -16.84 -3.60
C LYS A 68 5.41 -15.89 -2.46
N ALA A 69 6.31 -14.94 -2.69
CA ALA A 69 6.70 -13.95 -1.68
C ALA A 69 5.51 -13.08 -1.24
N PHE A 70 4.52 -12.90 -2.12
CA PHE A 70 3.35 -12.08 -1.86
C PHE A 70 2.13 -12.88 -1.39
N LYS A 71 2.30 -14.15 -0.98
CA LYS A 71 1.18 -15.03 -0.57
C LYS A 71 0.30 -14.45 0.56
N ASN A 72 0.88 -13.60 1.41
CA ASN A 72 0.17 -12.97 2.53
C ASN A 72 -0.27 -11.52 2.22
N PHE A 73 -0.07 -11.06 0.98
CA PHE A 73 -0.47 -9.72 0.57
C PHE A 73 -1.92 -9.71 0.12
N THR A 74 -2.61 -8.64 0.45
CA THR A 74 -3.97 -8.36 -0.03
C THR A 74 -3.94 -7.08 -0.84
N ILE A 75 -4.69 -7.03 -1.94
CA ILE A 75 -4.83 -5.85 -2.78
C ILE A 75 -6.26 -5.34 -2.75
N GLU A 76 -6.42 -4.02 -2.69
CA GLU A 76 -7.69 -3.34 -2.95
C GLU A 76 -7.47 -2.20 -3.93
N ILE A 77 -8.45 -1.91 -4.77
CA ILE A 77 -8.47 -0.71 -5.59
C ILE A 77 -9.15 0.40 -4.79
N LEU A 78 -8.54 1.58 -4.75
CA LEU A 78 -9.15 2.76 -4.19
C LEU A 78 -10.28 3.22 -5.13
N LEU A 79 -11.49 2.70 -4.93
CA LEU A 79 -12.70 3.17 -5.58
C LEU A 79 -13.10 4.52 -4.96
N SER A 80 -12.30 5.55 -5.16
CA SER A 80 -12.65 6.92 -4.84
C SER A 80 -12.11 7.79 -5.96
N PRO A 81 -12.92 8.73 -6.49
CA PRO A 81 -12.41 9.67 -7.47
C PRO A 81 -11.42 10.57 -6.71
N PHE A 82 -10.12 10.35 -6.90
CA PHE A 82 -9.13 11.41 -6.68
C PHE A 82 -9.47 12.52 -7.69
N LYS A 83 -10.41 13.39 -7.31
CA LYS A 83 -10.58 14.69 -7.94
C LYS A 83 -9.36 15.50 -7.54
N GLY A 84 -8.35 15.49 -8.40
CA GLY A 84 -7.49 16.66 -8.57
C GLY A 84 -8.31 17.86 -9.01
#